data_AF-A0A076FBJ7-F1
#
_entry.id   AF-A0A076FBJ7-F1
#
_cell.length_a   1.000
_cell.length_b   1.000
_cell.length_c   1.000
_cell.angle_alpha   90.00
_cell.angle_beta   90.00
_cell.angle_gamma   90.00
#
_symmetry.space_group_name_H-M   'P 1'
#
loop_
_entity.id
_entity.type
_entity.pdbx_description
1 polymer ?
#
loop_
_entity_poly.entity_id
_entity_poly.type
_entity_poly.pdbx_seq_one_letter_code
_entity_poly.pdbx_strand_id
1 'polypeptide(L)'
;MGKITRLFLVFIFATFVFGANFATQIKEFDSKFDTLSKSEQMRMYHRMKNVYIQSIINDKEELKIDALIRLVQSSKALGLDYKDYEKELKTYGKLDLLDKQIKKSQATKTTKKEDTPNTKTQNIKKEIPKETAKNITNNKQTLKILSVTSDKNTLVLNLNKEPSADEIKDFELNSKAVFRQIYDIEGIAVFVSKTIKSGICDEIRISQYDKNTTRLVCSNDKKQDINFKIEKNKLIFSTTNGINNRAEEKNEKVATVKKTKNAVETPKTQDSLSTKFRRSKTIVLDPGHGGKDAGAVGGSKLYEKHIVLKVALKTGEILKDRGYKVHYTRSNDKFIGLRNRTSFANDKMADLFISVHANAAPNKQKAKSMEGIETFFLSPTRSERSMSAANLENKADTDEMNYFTKISFLNFLNREKIIASNKLAIDIQSSLLGSVRKKYSVSDGGVREAPFWVLVGASMPAVLVEIGYITHPTEGPRIANDEYISKLATGLADGVDSYFIKNR
;
A
#
# COMPACT_ATOMS: atom_id res chain seq x y z
N MET A 1 -6.82 38.41 -50.79
CA MET A 1 -6.69 36.94 -50.92
C MET A 1 -5.56 36.46 -50.02
N GLY A 2 -5.71 35.31 -49.35
CA GLY A 2 -4.64 34.63 -48.57
C GLY A 2 -4.88 34.65 -47.06
N LYS A 3 -5.85 33.88 -46.57
CA LYS A 3 -5.71 32.52 -45.97
C LYS A 3 -5.19 32.53 -44.53
N ILE A 4 -6.15 32.21 -43.65
CA ILE A 4 -6.02 31.76 -42.26
C ILE A 4 -5.21 30.46 -42.19
N THR A 5 -4.22 30.41 -41.32
CA THR A 5 -3.71 29.14 -40.77
C THR A 5 -3.32 29.33 -39.30
N ARG A 6 -4.21 28.92 -38.40
CA ARG A 6 -3.90 28.66 -36.99
C ARG A 6 -3.04 27.40 -36.94
N LEU A 7 -1.79 27.53 -36.49
CA LEU A 7 -0.95 26.39 -36.16
C LEU A 7 -1.27 25.95 -34.72
N PHE A 8 -2.11 24.92 -34.60
CA PHE A 8 -2.30 24.14 -33.38
C PHE A 8 -1.05 23.27 -33.20
N LEU A 9 -0.13 23.67 -32.32
CA LEU A 9 1.01 22.85 -31.95
C LEU A 9 0.59 21.93 -30.80
N VAL A 10 0.04 20.78 -31.19
CA VAL A 10 -0.25 19.64 -30.34
C VAL A 10 1.08 19.09 -29.80
N PHE A 11 1.38 19.34 -28.53
CA PHE A 11 2.46 18.63 -27.82
C PHE A 11 1.96 17.22 -27.47
N ILE A 12 2.12 16.33 -28.44
CA ILE A 12 2.04 14.88 -28.33
C ILE A 12 3.47 14.36 -28.08
N PHE A 13 3.57 13.37 -27.19
CA PHE A 13 4.76 12.56 -26.82
C PHE A 13 5.74 13.09 -25.76
N ALA A 14 5.53 12.61 -24.54
CA ALA A 14 6.60 12.03 -23.71
C ALA A 14 6.03 10.93 -22.78
N THR A 15 5.38 9.91 -23.37
CA THR A 15 5.08 8.64 -22.70
C THR A 15 6.25 7.68 -22.85
N PHE A 16 7.32 7.91 -22.11
CA PHE A 16 8.38 6.93 -21.80
C PHE A 16 8.82 7.35 -20.39
N VAL A 17 8.55 6.60 -19.31
CA VAL A 17 9.22 5.36 -18.94
C VAL A 17 8.34 4.58 -17.93
N PHE A 18 7.48 3.68 -18.40
CA PHE A 18 6.94 2.58 -17.56
C PHE A 18 6.81 1.25 -18.33
N GLY A 19 7.07 1.26 -19.65
CA GLY A 19 7.33 0.05 -20.42
C GLY A 19 8.76 -0.45 -20.19
N ALA A 20 9.04 -1.02 -19.02
CA ALA A 20 10.25 -1.81 -18.83
C ALA A 20 10.15 -3.07 -19.73
N ASN A 21 10.71 -2.89 -20.94
CA ASN A 21 10.75 -3.76 -22.11
C ASN A 21 10.30 -5.21 -21.87
N PHE A 22 9.02 -5.52 -22.16
CA PHE A 22 8.49 -6.89 -22.05
C PHE A 22 9.30 -7.91 -22.86
N ALA A 23 9.91 -7.47 -23.96
CA ALA A 23 10.83 -8.30 -24.73
C ALA A 23 12.08 -8.71 -23.93
N THR A 24 12.57 -7.84 -23.03
CA THR A 24 13.67 -8.18 -22.12
C THR A 24 13.24 -9.21 -21.08
N GLN A 25 12.01 -9.10 -20.55
CA GLN A 25 11.49 -10.09 -19.59
C GLN A 25 11.29 -11.46 -20.23
N ILE A 26 10.80 -11.48 -21.48
CA ILE A 26 10.67 -12.67 -22.30
C ILE A 26 12.05 -13.31 -22.59
N LYS A 27 13.03 -12.51 -23.03
CA LYS A 27 14.41 -12.98 -23.27
C LYS A 27 15.08 -13.51 -22.01
N GLU A 28 14.85 -12.86 -20.87
CA GLU A 28 15.37 -13.32 -19.58
C GLU A 28 14.73 -14.65 -19.18
N PHE A 29 13.43 -14.80 -19.41
CA PHE A 29 12.75 -16.07 -19.19
C PHE A 29 13.38 -17.18 -20.02
N ASP A 30 13.48 -16.99 -21.34
CA ASP A 30 13.98 -17.99 -22.28
C ASP A 30 15.42 -18.42 -22.00
N SER A 31 16.25 -17.49 -21.50
CA SER A 31 17.68 -17.75 -21.25
C SER A 31 17.97 -18.38 -19.89
N LYS A 32 17.15 -18.11 -18.86
CA LYS A 32 17.50 -18.46 -17.47
C LYS A 32 16.56 -19.47 -16.82
N PHE A 33 15.33 -19.66 -17.30
CA PHE A 33 14.29 -20.34 -16.53
C PHE A 33 14.70 -21.74 -16.04
N ASP A 34 15.26 -22.55 -16.93
CA ASP A 34 15.63 -23.93 -16.60
C ASP A 34 16.84 -24.05 -15.67
N THR A 35 17.65 -22.99 -15.54
CA THR A 35 18.88 -22.98 -14.72
C THR A 35 18.67 -22.41 -13.31
N LEU A 36 17.49 -21.87 -13.04
CA LEU A 36 17.19 -21.15 -11.80
C LEU A 36 16.70 -22.08 -10.68
N SER A 37 16.87 -21.64 -9.43
CA SER A 37 16.23 -22.33 -8.30
C SER A 37 14.71 -22.34 -8.43
N LYS A 38 14.01 -23.29 -7.80
CA LYS A 38 12.52 -23.31 -7.80
C LYS A 38 11.92 -21.97 -7.33
N SER A 39 12.56 -21.30 -6.36
CA SER A 39 12.12 -19.99 -5.87
C SER A 39 12.21 -18.90 -6.93
N GLU A 40 13.20 -18.98 -7.83
CA GLU A 40 13.46 -18.04 -8.91
C GLU A 40 12.62 -18.34 -10.14
N GLN A 41 12.43 -19.62 -10.46
CA GLN A 41 11.45 -20.07 -11.46
C GLN A 41 10.06 -19.57 -11.12
N MET A 42 9.67 -19.65 -9.84
CA MET A 42 8.39 -19.09 -9.37
C MET A 42 8.31 -17.57 -9.56
N ARG A 43 9.41 -16.83 -9.31
CA ARG A 43 9.47 -15.38 -9.59
C ARG A 43 9.30 -15.09 -11.08
N MET A 44 9.88 -15.91 -11.96
CA MET A 44 9.81 -15.70 -13.40
C MET A 44 8.46 -16.12 -14.00
N TYR A 45 7.83 -17.16 -13.48
CA TYR A 45 6.42 -17.50 -13.73
C TYR A 45 5.51 -16.30 -13.43
N HIS A 46 5.69 -15.66 -12.27
CA HIS A 46 4.94 -14.48 -11.88
C HIS A 46 5.19 -13.27 -12.79
N ARG A 47 6.43 -13.08 -13.26
CA ARG A 47 6.74 -12.06 -14.28
C ARG A 47 5.99 -12.33 -15.59
N MET A 48 6.01 -13.56 -16.10
CA MET A 48 5.28 -13.91 -17.34
C MET A 48 3.76 -13.75 -17.20
N LYS A 49 3.22 -14.04 -16.02
CA LYS A 49 1.80 -13.80 -15.74
C LYS A 49 1.45 -12.31 -15.76
N ASN A 50 2.36 -11.45 -15.30
CA ASN A 50 2.23 -10.00 -15.41
C ASN A 50 2.26 -9.55 -16.89
N VAL A 51 3.19 -10.06 -17.69
CA VAL A 51 3.26 -9.79 -19.14
C VAL A 51 1.95 -10.18 -19.84
N TYR A 52 1.38 -11.35 -19.51
CA TYR A 52 0.10 -11.81 -20.03
C TYR A 52 -1.05 -10.85 -19.66
N ILE A 53 -1.15 -10.42 -18.39
CA ILE A 53 -2.20 -9.46 -17.97
C ILE A 53 -2.04 -8.12 -18.70
N GLN A 54 -0.82 -7.59 -18.78
CA GLN A 54 -0.54 -6.34 -19.48
C GLN A 54 -0.81 -6.44 -20.98
N SER A 55 -0.61 -7.61 -21.58
CA SER A 55 -0.94 -7.83 -22.99
C SER A 55 -2.45 -7.75 -23.25
N ILE A 56 -3.29 -8.22 -22.32
CA ILE A 56 -4.76 -8.10 -22.44
C ILE A 56 -5.20 -6.65 -22.24
N ILE A 57 -4.68 -5.98 -21.21
CA ILE A 57 -5.05 -4.59 -20.89
C ILE A 57 -4.73 -3.64 -22.05
N ASN A 58 -3.60 -3.88 -22.73
CA ASN A 58 -3.12 -3.02 -23.80
C ASN A 58 -3.44 -3.58 -25.21
N ASP A 59 -4.29 -4.60 -25.31
CA ASP A 59 -4.72 -5.23 -26.56
C ASP A 59 -3.55 -5.66 -27.47
N LYS A 60 -2.52 -6.29 -26.88
CA LYS A 60 -1.30 -6.76 -27.56
C LYS A 60 -1.32 -8.28 -27.74
N GLU A 61 -1.97 -8.74 -28.80
CA GLU A 61 -2.18 -10.18 -29.06
C GLU A 61 -0.87 -10.99 -29.16
N GLU A 62 0.15 -10.48 -29.85
CA GLU A 62 1.44 -11.19 -29.97
C GLU A 62 2.12 -11.38 -28.60
N LEU A 63 2.08 -10.35 -27.77
CA LEU A 63 2.65 -10.38 -26.42
C LEU A 63 1.87 -11.34 -25.51
N LYS A 64 0.56 -11.44 -25.73
CA LYS A 64 -0.33 -12.36 -25.02
C LYS A 64 0.03 -13.80 -25.31
N ILE A 65 0.25 -14.13 -26.58
CA ILE A 65 0.67 -15.45 -27.03
C ILE A 65 2.05 -15.81 -26.45
N ASP A 66 3.01 -14.88 -26.51
CA ASP A 66 4.35 -15.08 -25.97
C ASP A 66 4.33 -15.38 -24.46
N ALA A 67 3.48 -14.67 -23.71
CA ALA A 67 3.32 -14.90 -22.29
C ALA A 67 2.61 -16.23 -22.00
N LEU A 68 1.58 -16.60 -22.77
CA LEU A 68 0.86 -17.88 -22.64
C LEU A 68 1.78 -19.09 -22.82
N ILE A 69 2.64 -19.09 -23.84
CA ILE A 69 3.62 -20.16 -24.08
C ILE A 69 4.49 -20.39 -22.83
N ARG A 70 5.02 -19.30 -22.28
CA ARG A 70 5.94 -19.32 -21.14
C ARG A 70 5.23 -19.65 -19.83
N LEU A 71 3.96 -19.26 -19.69
CA LEU A 71 3.11 -19.67 -18.57
C LEU A 71 2.85 -21.19 -18.59
N VAL A 72 2.56 -21.77 -19.75
CA VAL A 72 2.41 -23.23 -19.87
C VAL A 72 3.74 -23.93 -19.54
N GLN A 73 4.87 -23.46 -20.08
CA GLN A 73 6.20 -24.02 -19.82
C GLN A 73 6.55 -23.97 -18.34
N SER A 74 6.41 -22.80 -17.70
CA SER A 74 6.79 -22.64 -16.30
C SER A 74 5.81 -23.32 -15.32
N SER A 75 4.52 -23.35 -15.62
CA SER A 75 3.56 -24.12 -14.82
C SER A 75 3.86 -25.61 -14.85
N LYS A 76 4.22 -26.19 -16.00
CA LYS A 76 4.63 -27.59 -16.12
C LYS A 76 5.87 -27.88 -15.26
N ALA A 77 6.89 -27.01 -15.33
CA ALA A 77 8.12 -27.17 -14.55
C ALA A 77 7.91 -27.04 -13.02
N LEU A 78 6.94 -26.21 -12.60
CA LEU A 78 6.65 -25.94 -11.20
C LEU A 78 5.57 -26.86 -10.60
N GLY A 79 4.91 -27.70 -11.40
CA GLY A 79 3.79 -28.53 -10.96
C GLY A 79 2.52 -27.73 -10.65
N LEU A 80 2.32 -26.59 -11.32
CA LEU A 80 1.14 -25.74 -11.21
C LEU A 80 0.10 -26.10 -12.27
N ASP A 81 -1.18 -25.80 -12.02
CA ASP A 81 -2.21 -25.95 -13.05
C ASP A 81 -1.94 -25.02 -14.24
N TYR A 82 -2.10 -25.57 -15.44
CA TYR A 82 -1.84 -24.91 -16.72
C TYR A 82 -2.95 -25.14 -17.75
N LYS A 83 -4.01 -25.87 -17.39
CA LYS A 83 -5.05 -26.30 -18.35
C LYS A 83 -5.74 -25.12 -19.03
N ASP A 84 -5.99 -24.05 -18.30
CA ASP A 84 -6.65 -22.85 -18.84
C ASP A 84 -5.75 -22.10 -19.83
N TYR A 85 -4.45 -21.93 -19.50
CA TYR A 85 -3.50 -21.31 -20.42
C TYR A 85 -3.29 -22.16 -21.67
N GLU A 86 -3.29 -23.49 -21.54
CA GLU A 86 -3.17 -24.39 -22.68
C GLU A 86 -4.43 -24.39 -23.54
N LYS A 87 -5.62 -24.35 -22.93
CA LYS A 87 -6.90 -24.22 -23.63
C LYS A 87 -6.99 -22.90 -24.38
N GLU A 88 -6.56 -21.80 -23.77
CA GLU A 88 -6.51 -20.51 -24.43
C GLU A 88 -5.45 -20.48 -25.53
N LEU A 89 -4.26 -21.06 -25.32
CA LEU A 89 -3.24 -21.14 -26.37
C LEU A 89 -3.72 -21.94 -27.59
N LYS A 90 -4.55 -22.96 -27.38
CA LYS A 90 -5.21 -23.73 -28.46
C LYS A 90 -6.10 -22.87 -29.35
N THR A 91 -6.74 -21.82 -28.83
CA THR A 91 -7.62 -20.97 -29.65
C THR A 91 -6.86 -20.12 -30.67
N TYR A 92 -5.54 -19.95 -30.51
CA TYR A 92 -4.69 -19.21 -31.45
C TYR A 92 -4.03 -20.11 -32.51
N GLY A 93 -4.35 -21.41 -32.56
CA GLY A 93 -3.76 -22.35 -33.53
C GLY A 93 -2.24 -22.52 -33.39
N LYS A 94 -1.68 -22.18 -32.22
CA LYS A 94 -0.23 -22.00 -32.00
C LYS A 94 0.40 -23.04 -31.06
N LEU A 95 -0.22 -24.21 -30.87
CA LEU A 95 0.40 -25.31 -30.11
C LEU A 95 1.76 -25.74 -30.69
N ASP A 96 1.90 -25.69 -32.01
CA ASP A 96 3.13 -26.05 -32.73
C ASP A 96 4.32 -25.10 -32.48
N LEU A 97 4.08 -23.89 -31.93
CA LEU A 97 5.16 -23.00 -31.49
C LEU A 97 5.86 -23.51 -30.22
N LEU A 98 5.13 -24.26 -29.38
CA LEU A 98 5.66 -24.87 -28.16
C LEU A 98 6.78 -25.88 -28.51
N ASP A 99 6.57 -26.71 -29.54
CA ASP A 99 7.54 -27.72 -29.97
C ASP A 99 8.75 -27.15 -30.71
N LYS A 100 8.58 -26.03 -31.45
CA LYS A 100 9.68 -25.35 -32.15
C LYS A 100 10.61 -24.58 -31.20
N GLN A 101 10.09 -23.97 -30.13
CA GLN A 101 10.91 -23.26 -29.15
C GLN A 101 11.65 -24.21 -28.19
N ILE A 102 11.00 -25.29 -27.74
CA ILE A 102 11.63 -26.29 -26.85
C ILE A 102 12.80 -27.00 -27.55
N LYS A 103 12.69 -27.31 -28.85
CA LYS A 103 13.79 -27.92 -29.63
C LYS A 103 14.97 -26.97 -29.86
N LYS A 104 14.73 -25.66 -29.96
CA LYS A 104 15.79 -24.65 -30.17
C LYS A 104 16.64 -24.45 -28.92
N SER A 105 16.06 -24.56 -27.72
CA SER A 105 16.78 -24.48 -26.44
C SER A 105 17.59 -25.75 -26.12
N GLN A 106 17.19 -26.92 -26.66
CA GLN A 106 17.92 -28.19 -26.49
C GLN A 106 19.07 -28.37 -27.49
N ALA A 107 18.98 -27.81 -28.70
CA ALA A 107 20.03 -27.93 -29.73
C ALA A 107 21.33 -27.17 -29.39
N THR A 108 21.28 -26.19 -28.49
CA THR A 108 22.47 -25.44 -28.01
C THR A 108 23.30 -26.16 -26.95
N LYS A 109 22.93 -27.39 -26.54
CA LYS A 109 23.66 -28.16 -25.51
C LYS A 109 24.63 -29.22 -26.07
N THR A 110 24.70 -29.44 -27.37
CA THR A 110 25.57 -30.46 -27.99
C THR A 110 26.90 -29.90 -28.49
N THR A 111 27.73 -29.35 -27.59
CA THR A 111 29.19 -29.34 -27.75
C THR A 111 29.85 -29.17 -26.38
N LYS A 112 30.12 -30.30 -25.72
CA LYS A 112 31.42 -30.68 -25.12
C LYS A 112 31.23 -31.96 -24.30
N LYS A 113 31.73 -33.06 -24.86
CA LYS A 113 32.04 -34.31 -24.15
C LYS A 113 33.25 -34.06 -23.25
N GLU A 114 33.26 -34.67 -22.07
CA GLU A 114 34.39 -35.50 -21.61
C GLU A 114 33.95 -36.37 -20.42
N ASP A 115 33.87 -37.67 -20.73
CA ASP A 115 34.30 -38.87 -20.00
C ASP A 115 33.95 -39.15 -18.52
N THR A 116 33.06 -40.14 -18.39
CA THR A 116 32.84 -41.19 -17.36
C THR A 116 34.10 -41.82 -16.73
N PRO A 117 34.05 -42.49 -15.53
CA PRO A 117 33.12 -43.61 -15.29
C PRO A 117 32.52 -43.81 -13.87
N ASN A 118 31.21 -44.05 -13.91
CA ASN A 118 30.40 -45.05 -13.20
C ASN A 118 31.06 -45.93 -12.09
N THR A 119 30.56 -45.87 -10.85
CA THR A 119 30.46 -47.09 -10.00
C THR A 119 29.36 -47.00 -8.94
N LYS A 120 28.41 -47.95 -9.06
CA LYS A 120 27.64 -48.70 -8.05
C LYS A 120 26.99 -48.01 -6.84
N THR A 121 25.68 -48.22 -6.81
CA THR A 121 24.74 -48.27 -5.69
C THR A 121 25.28 -48.94 -4.42
N GLN A 122 25.05 -48.33 -3.25
CA GLN A 122 24.83 -49.05 -2.00
C GLN A 122 23.98 -48.22 -1.01
N ASN A 123 22.94 -48.88 -0.50
CA ASN A 123 22.09 -48.44 0.60
C ASN A 123 22.85 -48.48 1.93
N ILE A 124 22.78 -47.42 2.75
CA ILE A 124 22.94 -47.52 4.21
C ILE A 124 21.91 -46.63 4.92
N LYS A 125 21.15 -47.26 5.82
CA LYS A 125 20.23 -46.69 6.82
C LYS A 125 21.01 -46.27 8.08
N LYS A 126 20.38 -45.38 8.87
CA LYS A 126 20.74 -44.87 10.23
C LYS A 126 21.83 -43.78 10.22
N GLU A 127 21.75 -42.71 11.01
CA GLU A 127 21.18 -42.55 12.35
C GLU A 127 20.91 -41.06 12.65
N ILE A 128 19.92 -40.77 13.52
CA ILE A 128 19.66 -39.45 14.11
C ILE A 128 20.44 -39.37 15.42
N PRO A 129 21.21 -38.30 15.69
CA PRO A 129 21.47 -37.87 17.05
C PRO A 129 20.70 -36.58 17.38
N LYS A 130 19.88 -36.66 18.42
CA LYS A 130 19.29 -35.51 19.12
C LYS A 130 20.35 -34.76 19.92
N GLU A 131 20.21 -33.44 19.88
CA GLU A 131 20.54 -32.41 20.88
C GLU A 131 21.71 -32.63 21.86
N THR A 132 22.60 -31.65 21.87
CA THR A 132 22.95 -30.98 23.13
C THR A 132 22.92 -29.48 22.94
N ALA A 133 21.91 -28.85 23.54
CA ALA A 133 21.85 -27.42 23.73
C ALA A 133 22.89 -26.99 24.77
N LYS A 134 23.72 -25.99 24.43
CA LYS A 134 24.26 -25.05 25.41
C LYS A 134 23.84 -23.65 24.98
N ASN A 135 22.81 -23.16 25.67
CA ASN A 135 22.42 -21.77 25.69
C ASN A 135 23.58 -20.91 26.20
N ILE A 136 24.04 -19.98 25.38
CA ILE A 136 24.49 -18.67 25.86
C ILE A 136 23.55 -17.65 25.23
N THR A 137 22.59 -17.24 26.04
CA THR A 137 21.71 -16.11 25.82
C THR A 137 22.50 -14.84 25.54
N ASN A 138 22.40 -14.34 24.31
CA ASN A 138 22.37 -12.92 24.02
C ASN A 138 21.29 -12.71 22.98
N ASN A 139 20.05 -12.54 23.44
CA ASN A 139 18.92 -12.14 22.60
C ASN A 139 19.11 -10.66 22.23
N LYS A 140 20.11 -10.35 21.39
CA LYS A 140 20.39 -8.99 20.92
C LYS A 140 19.27 -8.64 19.95
N GLN A 141 18.25 -7.97 20.47
CA GLN A 141 17.12 -7.47 19.69
C GLN A 141 17.65 -6.72 18.46
N THR A 142 17.21 -7.08 17.25
CA THR A 142 17.65 -6.45 15.99
C THR A 142 17.39 -4.95 16.02
N LEU A 143 18.37 -4.15 15.60
CA LEU A 143 18.23 -2.70 15.44
C LEU A 143 17.22 -2.42 14.31
N LYS A 144 16.23 -1.58 14.58
CA LYS A 144 15.18 -1.19 13.63
C LYS A 144 15.12 0.31 13.53
N ILE A 145 15.15 0.81 12.29
CA ILE A 145 14.94 2.23 12.01
C ILE A 145 13.43 2.43 11.84
N LEU A 146 12.82 3.06 12.84
CA LEU A 146 11.38 3.22 12.97
C LEU A 146 10.87 4.39 12.13
N SER A 147 11.59 5.51 12.17
CA SER A 147 11.22 6.71 11.43
C SER A 147 12.43 7.56 11.11
N VAL A 148 12.20 8.54 10.23
CA VAL A 148 13.23 9.49 9.78
C VAL A 148 12.58 10.85 9.80
N THR A 149 13.20 11.79 10.49
CA THR A 149 12.82 13.20 10.55
C THR A 149 14.00 14.04 10.10
N SER A 150 13.75 15.14 9.39
CA SER A 150 14.81 16.02 8.93
C SER A 150 14.34 17.47 9.01
N ASP A 151 15.27 18.35 9.34
CA ASP A 151 15.13 19.80 9.22
C ASP A 151 16.24 20.36 8.33
N LYS A 152 16.45 21.69 8.37
CA LYS A 152 17.48 22.35 7.57
C LYS A 152 18.89 21.88 7.92
N ASN A 153 19.17 21.54 9.16
CA ASN A 153 20.54 21.33 9.64
C ASN A 153 20.80 19.91 10.14
N THR A 154 19.75 19.10 10.27
CA THR A 154 19.85 17.76 10.83
C THR A 154 18.98 16.73 10.10
N LEU A 155 19.44 15.49 10.14
CA LEU A 155 18.66 14.30 9.85
C LEU A 155 18.72 13.38 11.07
N VAL A 156 17.56 12.92 11.52
CA VAL A 156 17.43 12.06 12.70
C VAL A 156 16.76 10.77 12.30
N LEU A 157 17.45 9.65 12.53
CA LEU A 157 16.88 8.32 12.48
C LEU A 157 16.41 7.93 13.89
N ASN A 158 15.12 7.66 14.05
CA ASN A 158 14.57 7.17 15.32
C ASN A 158 14.61 5.64 15.31
N LEU A 159 15.22 5.06 16.33
CA LEU A 159 15.54 3.64 16.42
C LEU A 159 14.72 2.99 17.55
N ASN A 160 14.56 1.67 17.50
CA ASN A 160 13.91 0.90 18.58
C ASN A 160 14.79 0.73 19.83
N LYS A 161 16.11 0.90 19.69
CA LYS A 161 17.11 0.82 20.76
C LYS A 161 18.30 1.71 20.40
N GLU A 162 19.18 1.94 21.36
CA GLU A 162 20.45 2.63 21.12
C GLU A 162 21.41 1.75 20.29
N PRO A 163 21.96 2.26 19.17
CA PRO A 163 22.90 1.53 18.34
C PRO A 163 24.31 1.52 18.96
N SER A 164 25.07 0.46 18.72
CA SER A 164 26.52 0.47 19.01
C SER A 164 27.27 1.16 17.86
N ALA A 165 28.37 1.86 18.15
CA ALA A 165 29.16 2.54 17.11
C ALA A 165 29.63 1.57 16.00
N ASP A 166 29.97 0.33 16.36
CA ASP A 166 30.41 -0.71 15.43
C ASP A 166 29.30 -1.19 14.46
N GLU A 167 28.02 -0.90 14.77
CA GLU A 167 26.87 -1.20 13.92
C GLU A 167 26.70 -0.16 12.79
N ILE A 168 27.56 0.86 12.71
CA ILE A 168 27.51 1.94 11.73
C ILE A 168 28.85 2.02 11.00
N LYS A 169 28.83 1.87 9.68
CA LYS A 169 30.01 1.99 8.83
C LYS A 169 29.81 3.12 7.84
N ASP A 170 30.76 4.03 7.74
CA ASP A 170 30.73 5.12 6.77
C ASP A 170 31.83 5.00 5.72
N PHE A 171 31.54 5.43 4.49
CA PHE A 171 32.51 5.51 3.40
C PHE A 171 32.04 6.49 2.31
N GLU A 172 32.97 6.93 1.47
CA GLU A 172 32.72 7.88 0.38
C GLU A 172 32.80 7.22 -1.00
N LEU A 173 31.95 7.65 -1.93
CA LEU A 173 32.05 7.33 -3.36
C LEU A 173 32.05 8.63 -4.18
N ASN A 174 33.18 8.90 -4.83
CA ASN A 174 33.37 10.10 -5.63
C ASN A 174 33.38 9.78 -7.12
N SER A 175 32.40 10.34 -7.84
CA SER A 175 32.33 10.30 -9.31
C SER A 175 32.48 11.73 -9.86
N LYS A 176 32.91 11.90 -11.12
CA LYS A 176 33.27 13.22 -11.70
C LYS A 176 32.21 14.34 -11.59
N ALA A 177 30.97 14.03 -11.19
CA ALA A 177 29.86 15.00 -11.06
C ALA A 177 29.03 14.90 -9.77
N VAL A 178 29.24 13.89 -8.91
CA VAL A 178 28.45 13.70 -7.66
C VAL A 178 29.33 13.08 -6.57
N PHE A 179 29.33 13.73 -5.41
CA PHE A 179 29.93 13.24 -4.17
C PHE A 179 28.87 12.47 -3.38
N ARG A 180 29.21 11.26 -2.91
CA ARG A 180 28.31 10.45 -2.09
C ARG A 180 28.97 10.05 -0.78
N GLN A 181 28.33 10.41 0.33
CA GLN A 181 28.63 9.87 1.65
C GLN A 181 27.61 8.80 2.00
N ILE A 182 28.10 7.62 2.37
CA ILE A 182 27.28 6.44 2.58
C ILE A 182 27.47 5.97 4.00
N TYR A 183 26.36 5.69 4.69
CA TYR A 183 26.33 5.11 6.02
C TYR A 183 25.53 3.82 5.97
N ASP A 184 26.21 2.71 6.22
CA ASP A 184 25.63 1.38 6.39
C ASP A 184 25.36 1.13 7.87
N ILE A 185 24.08 0.94 8.18
CA ILE A 185 23.60 0.70 9.53
C ILE A 185 23.15 -0.75 9.60
N GLU A 186 23.76 -1.54 10.48
CA GLU A 186 23.40 -2.95 10.74
C GLU A 186 22.04 -3.03 11.45
N GLY A 187 20.98 -2.92 10.66
CA GLY A 187 19.60 -2.91 11.10
C GLY A 187 18.62 -2.88 9.94
N ILE A 188 17.34 -3.06 10.28
CA ILE A 188 16.25 -3.15 9.31
C ILE A 188 15.42 -1.87 9.34
N ALA A 189 15.15 -1.29 8.17
CA ALA A 189 14.19 -0.21 8.04
C ALA A 189 12.76 -0.78 8.06
N VAL A 190 11.89 -0.25 8.91
CA VAL A 190 10.45 -0.64 8.91
C VAL A 190 9.66 0.02 7.77
N PHE A 191 10.36 0.69 6.87
CA PHE A 191 9.87 1.34 5.66
C PHE A 191 10.71 0.88 4.46
N VAL A 192 10.12 0.89 3.26
CA VAL A 192 10.77 0.34 2.05
C VAL A 192 11.98 1.17 1.63
N SER A 193 11.78 2.46 1.39
CA SER A 193 12.85 3.43 1.12
C SER A 193 12.33 4.86 1.32
N LYS A 194 13.19 5.79 1.72
CA LYS A 194 12.89 7.22 1.79
C LYS A 194 13.90 7.99 0.96
N THR A 195 13.42 8.93 0.16
CA THR A 195 14.24 9.98 -0.46
C THR A 195 13.81 11.32 0.13
N ILE A 196 14.74 12.06 0.70
CA ILE A 196 14.49 13.30 1.43
C ILE A 196 15.49 14.36 0.93
N LYS A 197 15.04 15.61 0.82
CA LYS A 197 15.92 16.76 0.66
C LYS A 197 16.10 17.41 2.03
N SER A 198 17.33 17.69 2.43
CA SER A 198 17.68 18.34 3.69
C SER A 198 18.76 19.38 3.43
N GLY A 199 18.94 20.37 4.30
CA GLY A 199 20.07 21.30 4.13
C GLY A 199 21.44 20.66 4.41
N ILE A 200 21.49 19.39 4.87
CA ILE A 200 22.74 18.64 4.99
C ILE A 200 23.16 17.93 3.69
N CYS A 201 22.21 17.64 2.77
CA CYS A 201 22.45 16.94 1.50
C CYS A 201 21.42 17.29 0.44
N ASP A 202 21.85 17.44 -0.82
CA ASP A 202 20.93 17.69 -1.95
C ASP A 202 19.90 16.57 -2.09
N GLU A 203 20.33 15.31 -1.89
CA GLU A 203 19.48 14.14 -1.81
C GLU A 203 19.96 13.14 -0.76
N ILE A 204 19.07 12.73 0.14
CA ILE A 204 19.30 11.65 1.11
C ILE A 204 18.39 10.49 0.73
N ARG A 205 18.98 9.35 0.38
CA ARG A 205 18.25 8.10 0.14
C ARG A 205 18.54 7.10 1.26
N ILE A 206 17.50 6.58 1.89
CA ILE A 206 17.60 5.57 2.94
C ILE A 206 16.81 4.35 2.47
N SER A 207 17.45 3.20 2.33
CA SER A 207 16.78 1.97 1.88
C SER A 207 17.47 0.73 2.42
N GLN A 208 16.71 -0.36 2.52
CA GLN A 208 17.28 -1.66 2.83
C GLN A 208 18.25 -2.07 1.71
N TYR A 209 19.53 -2.24 2.04
CA TYR A 209 20.58 -2.65 1.09
C TYR A 209 20.63 -4.16 0.95
N ASP A 210 20.59 -4.86 2.09
CA ASP A 210 20.49 -6.32 2.18
C ASP A 210 19.61 -6.72 3.38
N LYS A 211 19.49 -8.02 3.66
CA LYS A 211 18.63 -8.54 4.75
C LYS A 211 18.90 -7.94 6.15
N ASN A 212 20.10 -7.45 6.40
CA ASN A 212 20.58 -6.98 7.70
C ASN A 212 21.07 -5.52 7.68
N THR A 213 21.31 -4.93 6.51
CA THR A 213 21.90 -3.59 6.41
C THR A 213 20.93 -2.58 5.79
N THR A 214 20.68 -1.48 6.50
CA THR A 214 20.02 -0.30 5.94
C THR A 214 21.08 0.71 5.52
N ARG A 215 21.03 1.14 4.26
CA ARG A 215 21.98 2.11 3.71
C ARG A 215 21.35 3.49 3.60
N LEU A 216 22.02 4.47 4.16
CA LEU A 216 21.80 5.89 3.92
C LEU A 216 22.83 6.38 2.91
N VAL A 217 22.38 7.02 1.84
CA VAL A 217 23.22 7.64 0.80
C VAL A 217 22.88 9.12 0.77
N CYS A 218 23.81 9.95 1.19
CA CYS A 218 23.79 11.39 1.00
C CYS A 218 24.51 11.72 -0.31
N SER A 219 23.84 12.39 -1.24
CA SER A 219 24.41 12.81 -2.52
C SER A 219 24.43 14.33 -2.61
N ASN A 220 25.59 14.89 -2.98
CA ASN A 220 25.81 16.32 -3.13
C ASN A 220 26.62 16.64 -4.39
N ASP A 221 26.44 17.86 -4.89
CA ASP A 221 27.25 18.46 -5.95
C ASP A 221 28.71 18.73 -5.52
N LYS A 222 28.93 18.98 -4.21
CA LYS A 222 30.22 19.23 -3.57
C LYS A 222 30.39 18.37 -2.32
N LYS A 223 31.64 18.07 -1.97
CA LYS A 223 31.95 17.38 -0.70
C LYS A 223 31.43 18.20 0.49
N GLN A 224 30.69 17.55 1.38
CA GLN A 224 30.20 18.10 2.64
C GLN A 224 30.80 17.31 3.81
N ASP A 225 31.07 17.96 4.94
CA ASP A 225 31.54 17.25 6.14
C ASP A 225 30.36 16.92 7.05
N ILE A 226 29.77 15.73 6.84
CA ILE A 226 28.64 15.24 7.62
C ILE A 226 29.14 14.31 8.70
N ASN A 227 28.84 14.66 9.95
CA ASN A 227 29.12 13.84 11.11
C ASN A 227 27.81 13.26 11.66
N PHE A 228 27.91 12.14 12.36
CA PHE A 228 26.80 11.59 13.12
C PHE A 228 27.11 11.51 14.61
N LYS A 229 26.06 11.59 15.43
CA LYS A 229 26.11 11.29 16.86
C LYS A 229 25.00 10.34 17.26
N ILE A 230 25.28 9.50 18.24
CA ILE A 230 24.30 8.61 18.87
C ILE A 230 23.80 9.29 20.14
N GLU A 231 22.48 9.42 20.28
CA GLU A 231 21.83 9.97 21.46
C GLU A 231 20.65 9.08 21.84
N LYS A 232 20.87 8.15 22.77
CA LYS A 232 19.88 7.12 23.14
C LYS A 232 19.44 6.36 21.88
N ASN A 233 18.14 6.31 21.61
CA ASN A 233 17.55 5.65 20.46
C ASN A 233 17.52 6.53 19.19
N LYS A 234 18.44 7.49 19.06
CA LYS A 234 18.52 8.38 17.89
C LYS A 234 19.91 8.38 17.29
N LEU A 235 19.97 8.27 15.97
CA LEU A 235 21.17 8.54 15.18
C LEU A 235 20.98 9.85 14.42
N ILE A 236 21.77 10.86 14.77
CA ILE A 236 21.60 12.25 14.34
C ILE A 236 22.77 12.63 13.44
N PHE A 237 22.48 12.96 12.18
CA PHE A 237 23.45 13.44 11.19
C PHE A 237 23.36 14.96 11.05
N SER A 238 24.50 15.63 10.97
CA SER A 238 24.60 17.09 10.82
C SER A 238 25.91 17.49 10.15
N THR A 239 25.93 18.62 9.45
CA THR A 239 27.15 19.22 8.90
C THR A 239 27.96 19.93 9.99
N THR A 240 29.29 19.96 9.89
CA THR A 240 30.19 20.73 10.79
C THR A 240 29.80 22.20 10.97
N ASN A 241 29.31 22.87 9.91
CA ASN A 241 28.83 24.26 9.98
C ASN A 241 27.54 24.45 10.83
N GLY A 242 26.83 23.37 11.15
CA GLY A 242 25.64 23.39 12.01
C GLY A 242 25.95 23.21 13.51
N ILE A 243 27.20 22.91 13.87
CA ILE A 243 27.63 22.71 15.25
C ILE A 243 27.88 24.05 15.96
N ASN A 244 28.27 25.10 15.22
CA ASN A 244 28.57 26.41 15.80
C ASN A 244 27.33 27.22 16.23
N ASN A 245 26.13 26.90 15.72
CA ASN A 245 24.91 27.67 16.02
C ASN A 245 24.04 27.09 17.14
N ARG A 246 24.53 26.10 17.90
CA ARG A 246 23.79 25.53 19.05
C ARG A 246 24.41 25.87 20.41
N ALA A 247 25.52 26.61 20.43
CA ALA A 247 26.22 26.99 21.66
C ALA A 247 25.88 28.41 22.19
N GLU A 248 25.19 29.26 21.43
CA GLU A 248 24.95 30.67 21.85
C GLU A 248 23.51 31.02 22.28
N GLU A 249 22.53 30.13 22.19
CA GLU A 249 21.18 30.40 22.73
C GLU A 249 20.99 29.85 24.16
N LYS A 250 21.89 30.24 25.06
CA LYS A 250 21.63 30.24 26.50
C LYS A 250 22.35 31.41 27.15
N ASN A 251 21.82 32.60 26.94
CA ASN A 251 21.79 33.67 27.93
C ASN A 251 21.11 34.88 27.31
N GLU A 252 19.82 35.07 27.57
CA GLU A 252 19.36 36.43 27.80
C GLU A 252 18.26 36.49 28.84
N LYS A 253 18.38 37.55 29.64
CA LYS A 253 17.96 37.66 31.02
C LYS A 253 16.46 37.89 31.15
N VAL A 254 15.95 37.39 32.27
CA VAL A 254 14.76 37.90 32.95
C VAL A 254 14.88 39.43 33.08
N ALA A 255 14.06 40.16 32.35
CA ALA A 255 13.79 41.58 32.60
C ALA A 255 12.29 41.83 32.51
N THR A 256 11.75 42.17 33.67
CA THR A 256 10.39 42.61 33.97
C THR A 256 9.97 43.78 33.09
N VAL A 257 8.88 43.64 32.32
CA VAL A 257 8.16 44.79 31.75
C VAL A 257 6.66 44.68 32.00
N LYS A 258 6.13 45.84 32.41
CA LYS A 258 4.84 46.13 33.02
C LYS A 258 3.63 45.83 32.13
N LYS A 259 2.54 45.47 32.79
CA LYS A 259 1.15 45.55 32.31
C LYS A 259 0.90 46.88 31.59
N THR A 260 0.56 46.81 30.31
CA THR A 260 -0.34 47.77 29.67
C THR A 260 -1.39 47.00 28.90
N LYS A 261 -2.65 47.23 29.26
CA LYS A 261 -3.83 46.75 28.54
C LYS A 261 -3.90 47.52 27.23
N ASN A 262 -3.73 46.84 26.12
CA ASN A 262 -4.31 47.27 24.85
C ASN A 262 -5.02 46.08 24.24
N ALA A 263 -6.32 46.28 23.98
CA ALA A 263 -7.18 45.33 23.32
C ALA A 263 -6.64 45.07 21.91
N VAL A 264 -6.12 43.87 21.69
CA VAL A 264 -5.80 43.37 20.36
C VAL A 264 -6.96 42.48 19.95
N GLU A 265 -7.61 42.91 18.87
CA GLU A 265 -8.70 42.20 18.20
C GLU A 265 -8.35 40.72 17.99
N THR A 266 -9.31 39.89 18.34
CA THR A 266 -9.25 38.45 18.09
C THR A 266 -9.36 38.20 16.58
N PRO A 267 -8.44 37.45 15.93
CA PRO A 267 -8.69 36.96 14.59
C PRO A 267 -9.76 35.87 14.67
N LYS A 268 -11.00 36.20 14.31
CA LYS A 268 -12.04 35.21 14.04
C LYS A 268 -11.94 34.73 12.57
N THR A 269 -11.78 33.41 12.44
CA THR A 269 -12.31 32.52 11.39
C THR A 269 -11.87 32.70 9.92
N GLN A 270 -11.14 31.70 9.40
CA GLN A 270 -11.43 31.13 8.07
C GLN A 270 -10.75 29.77 7.87
N ASP A 271 -11.47 28.67 8.12
CA ASP A 271 -11.16 27.38 7.48
C ASP A 271 -12.42 26.57 7.16
N SER A 272 -13.51 27.26 6.80
CA SER A 272 -14.74 26.62 6.33
C SER A 272 -14.71 26.47 4.82
N LEU A 273 -15.06 25.28 4.31
CA LEU A 273 -15.27 25.04 2.88
C LEU A 273 -16.39 25.93 2.35
N SER A 274 -16.13 26.64 1.25
CA SER A 274 -17.19 27.41 0.60
C SER A 274 -18.26 26.48 0.03
N THR A 275 -19.52 26.91 0.05
CA THR A 275 -20.63 26.13 -0.54
C THR A 275 -20.40 25.86 -2.02
N LYS A 276 -19.77 26.80 -2.75
CA LYS A 276 -19.38 26.61 -4.16
C LYS A 276 -18.36 25.48 -4.31
N PHE A 277 -17.35 25.41 -3.44
CA PHE A 277 -16.39 24.31 -3.44
C PHE A 277 -17.09 22.97 -3.17
N ARG A 278 -17.92 22.87 -2.13
CA ARG A 278 -18.64 21.62 -1.81
C ARG A 278 -19.53 21.15 -2.98
N ARG A 279 -20.24 22.07 -3.63
CA ARG A 279 -21.07 21.77 -4.82
C ARG A 279 -20.29 21.30 -6.04
N SER A 280 -18.99 21.59 -6.11
CA SER A 280 -18.09 21.07 -7.15
C SER A 280 -17.62 19.65 -6.87
N LYS A 281 -17.81 19.14 -5.64
CA LYS A 281 -17.32 17.83 -5.20
C LYS A 281 -18.41 16.77 -5.25
N THR A 282 -18.06 15.63 -5.83
CA THR A 282 -18.92 14.45 -5.97
C THR A 282 -18.44 13.34 -5.05
N ILE A 283 -19.31 12.86 -4.17
CA ILE A 283 -19.03 11.80 -3.19
C ILE A 283 -19.88 10.58 -3.54
N VAL A 284 -19.24 9.42 -3.64
CA VAL A 284 -19.94 8.15 -3.78
C VAL A 284 -19.87 7.40 -2.46
N LEU A 285 -21.05 7.11 -1.90
CA LEU A 285 -21.22 6.28 -0.72
C LEU A 285 -21.61 4.88 -1.17
N ASP A 286 -20.88 3.88 -0.71
CA ASP A 286 -21.11 2.48 -1.05
C ASP A 286 -21.53 1.70 0.19
N PRO A 287 -22.84 1.50 0.42
CA PRO A 287 -23.27 0.59 1.48
C PRO A 287 -22.95 -0.86 1.06
N GLY A 288 -22.10 -1.53 1.84
CA GLY A 288 -21.64 -2.91 1.59
C GLY A 288 -22.78 -3.91 1.42
N HIS A 289 -22.53 -5.02 0.72
CA HIS A 289 -23.48 -6.14 0.53
C HIS A 289 -24.81 -5.72 -0.15
N GLY A 290 -25.92 -6.41 0.17
CA GLY A 290 -27.28 -6.12 -0.28
C GLY A 290 -27.94 -7.26 -1.03
N GLY A 291 -29.27 -7.29 -1.04
CA GLY A 291 -30.07 -8.34 -1.67
C GLY A 291 -29.73 -9.72 -1.12
N LYS A 292 -29.24 -10.60 -2.01
CA LYS A 292 -28.83 -11.97 -1.70
C LYS A 292 -27.60 -12.08 -0.77
N ASP A 293 -26.80 -11.02 -0.70
CA ASP A 293 -25.64 -10.97 0.19
C ASP A 293 -26.03 -10.22 1.46
N ALA A 294 -26.09 -10.95 2.57
CA ALA A 294 -26.46 -10.40 3.87
C ALA A 294 -25.31 -9.64 4.56
N GLY A 295 -24.07 -9.84 4.09
CA GLY A 295 -22.87 -9.54 4.87
C GLY A 295 -22.79 -10.38 6.14
N ALA A 296 -22.04 -9.89 7.11
CA ALA A 296 -21.97 -10.49 8.43
C ALA A 296 -23.33 -10.45 9.15
N VAL A 297 -23.56 -11.49 9.97
CA VAL A 297 -24.78 -11.63 10.77
C VAL A 297 -24.40 -11.64 12.24
N GLY A 298 -24.82 -10.60 12.96
CA GLY A 298 -24.66 -10.49 14.41
C GLY A 298 -25.70 -11.28 15.20
N GLY A 299 -25.66 -11.12 16.52
CA GLY A 299 -26.72 -11.62 17.40
C GLY A 299 -28.10 -11.11 16.98
N SER A 300 -29.15 -11.87 17.28
CA SER A 300 -30.55 -11.49 17.00
C SER A 300 -30.87 -11.23 15.53
N LYS A 301 -30.18 -11.90 14.59
CA LYS A 301 -30.36 -11.71 13.14
C LYS A 301 -30.13 -10.26 12.69
N LEU A 302 -29.19 -9.58 13.33
CA LEU A 302 -28.70 -8.29 12.84
C LEU A 302 -27.90 -8.51 11.56
N TYR A 303 -28.41 -8.01 10.44
CA TYR A 303 -27.77 -8.13 9.13
C TYR A 303 -26.99 -6.87 8.79
N GLU A 304 -25.71 -7.02 8.49
CA GLU A 304 -24.82 -5.93 8.11
C GLU A 304 -25.41 -5.07 7.00
N LYS A 305 -25.92 -5.69 5.93
CA LYS A 305 -26.49 -4.99 4.76
C LYS A 305 -27.54 -3.92 5.11
N HIS A 306 -28.31 -4.10 6.18
CA HIS A 306 -29.34 -3.14 6.60
C HIS A 306 -28.73 -1.99 7.39
N ILE A 307 -27.78 -2.30 8.28
CA ILE A 307 -27.13 -1.31 9.16
C ILE A 307 -26.32 -0.35 8.31
N VAL A 308 -25.47 -0.88 7.41
CA VAL A 308 -24.59 -0.06 6.56
C VAL A 308 -25.39 0.78 5.57
N LEU A 309 -26.54 0.29 5.09
CA LEU A 309 -27.46 1.08 4.25
C LEU A 309 -28.01 2.27 5.02
N LYS A 310 -28.49 2.07 6.25
CA LYS A 310 -29.01 3.17 7.10
C LYS A 310 -27.93 4.22 7.37
N VAL A 311 -26.72 3.80 7.74
CA VAL A 311 -25.59 4.70 7.97
C VAL A 311 -25.26 5.49 6.71
N ALA A 312 -25.09 4.83 5.57
CA ALA A 312 -24.73 5.48 4.32
C ALA A 312 -25.79 6.50 3.86
N LEU A 313 -27.08 6.13 3.91
CA LEU A 313 -28.17 7.03 3.54
C LEU A 313 -28.14 8.30 4.39
N LYS A 314 -28.04 8.15 5.71
CA LYS A 314 -27.98 9.26 6.66
C LYS A 314 -26.74 10.13 6.49
N THR A 315 -25.57 9.53 6.25
CA THR A 315 -24.35 10.27 5.90
C THR A 315 -24.57 11.12 4.65
N GLY A 316 -25.22 10.54 3.63
CA GLY A 316 -25.47 11.25 2.39
C GLY A 316 -26.49 12.37 2.50
N GLU A 317 -27.49 12.27 3.38
CA GLU A 317 -28.38 13.38 3.74
C GLU A 317 -27.58 14.57 4.30
N ILE A 318 -26.74 14.31 5.31
CA ILE A 318 -25.89 15.34 5.94
C ILE A 318 -24.95 15.98 4.91
N LEU A 319 -24.33 15.18 4.03
CA LEU A 319 -23.43 15.69 2.98
C LEU A 319 -24.18 16.53 1.94
N LYS A 320 -25.39 16.12 1.52
CA LYS A 320 -26.22 16.91 0.60
C LYS A 320 -26.63 18.24 1.22
N ASP A 321 -27.01 18.26 2.49
CA ASP A 321 -27.35 19.49 3.22
C ASP A 321 -26.15 20.43 3.33
N ARG A 322 -24.93 19.89 3.43
CA ARG A 322 -23.68 20.66 3.37
C ARG A 322 -23.34 21.16 1.96
N GLY A 323 -24.00 20.66 0.93
CA GLY A 323 -23.88 21.10 -0.46
C GLY A 323 -23.07 20.18 -1.38
N TYR A 324 -22.69 18.98 -0.95
CA TYR A 324 -22.00 18.01 -1.80
C TYR A 324 -22.95 17.35 -2.81
N LYS A 325 -22.42 16.94 -3.98
CA LYS A 325 -23.13 15.99 -4.85
C LYS A 325 -22.90 14.58 -4.30
N VAL A 326 -23.97 13.86 -4.00
CA VAL A 326 -23.87 12.51 -3.40
C VAL A 326 -24.58 11.48 -4.25
N HIS A 327 -23.88 10.39 -4.56
CA HIS A 327 -24.43 9.21 -5.21
C HIS A 327 -24.25 7.97 -4.32
N TYR A 328 -25.14 7.00 -4.47
CA TYR A 328 -25.06 5.73 -3.76
C TYR A 328 -24.95 4.59 -4.77
N THR A 329 -24.06 3.61 -4.53
CA THR A 329 -24.02 2.37 -5.33
C THR A 329 -25.35 1.61 -5.21
N ARG A 330 -25.97 1.67 -4.02
CA ARG A 330 -27.35 1.27 -3.76
C ARG A 330 -28.02 2.18 -2.73
N SER A 331 -29.31 2.44 -2.92
CA SER A 331 -30.17 3.17 -1.97
C SER A 331 -31.29 2.30 -1.40
N ASN A 332 -31.32 1.02 -1.75
CA ASN A 332 -32.27 0.01 -1.30
C ASN A 332 -31.56 -1.35 -1.13
N ASP A 333 -32.32 -2.38 -0.73
CA ASP A 333 -31.79 -3.72 -0.51
C ASP A 333 -31.58 -4.50 -1.83
N LYS A 334 -30.58 -4.08 -2.60
CA LYS A 334 -30.15 -4.75 -3.84
C LYS A 334 -28.69 -5.17 -3.78
N PHE A 335 -28.37 -6.29 -4.43
CA PHE A 335 -26.99 -6.75 -4.57
C PHE A 335 -26.27 -5.97 -5.68
N ILE A 336 -25.02 -5.54 -5.41
CA ILE A 336 -24.11 -4.95 -6.38
C ILE A 336 -22.77 -5.69 -6.31
N GLY A 337 -22.30 -6.23 -7.43
CA GLY A 337 -21.00 -6.91 -7.52
C GLY A 337 -19.83 -5.94 -7.27
N LEU A 338 -18.72 -6.43 -6.70
CA LEU A 338 -17.64 -5.57 -6.21
C LEU A 338 -17.05 -4.64 -7.29
N ARG A 339 -16.78 -5.17 -8.49
CA ARG A 339 -16.25 -4.38 -9.62
C ARG A 339 -17.22 -3.26 -10.06
N ASN A 340 -18.52 -3.51 -9.98
CA ASN A 340 -19.54 -2.54 -10.41
C ASN A 340 -19.62 -1.34 -9.44
N ARG A 341 -19.21 -1.52 -8.18
CA ARG A 341 -19.21 -0.44 -7.17
C ARG A 341 -18.22 0.66 -7.52
N THR A 342 -16.98 0.30 -7.85
CA THR A 342 -15.95 1.27 -8.26
C THR A 342 -16.16 1.76 -9.68
N SER A 343 -16.64 0.91 -10.60
CA SER A 343 -17.04 1.36 -11.93
C SER A 343 -18.09 2.45 -11.87
N PHE A 344 -19.14 2.26 -11.07
CA PHE A 344 -20.16 3.28 -10.85
C PHE A 344 -19.56 4.59 -10.32
N ALA A 345 -18.59 4.52 -9.39
CA ALA A 345 -17.95 5.70 -8.85
C ALA A 345 -17.11 6.46 -9.91
N ASN A 346 -16.42 5.71 -10.77
CA ASN A 346 -15.66 6.26 -11.89
C ASN A 346 -16.59 6.94 -12.91
N ASP A 347 -17.73 6.31 -13.24
CA ASP A 347 -18.72 6.85 -14.18
C ASP A 347 -19.35 8.15 -13.67
N LYS A 348 -19.43 8.32 -12.34
CA LYS A 348 -19.87 9.58 -11.71
C LYS A 348 -18.76 10.60 -11.54
N MET A 349 -17.54 10.28 -11.98
CA MET A 349 -16.34 11.11 -11.78
C MET A 349 -16.21 11.55 -10.32
N ALA A 350 -16.39 10.62 -9.39
CA ALA A 350 -16.40 10.96 -7.98
C ALA A 350 -15.03 11.49 -7.52
N ASP A 351 -15.05 12.49 -6.65
CA ASP A 351 -13.86 12.99 -5.96
C ASP A 351 -13.47 12.09 -4.79
N LEU A 352 -14.43 11.40 -4.15
CA LEU A 352 -14.18 10.42 -3.09
C LEU A 352 -15.13 9.21 -3.21
N PHE A 353 -14.60 8.04 -2.88
CA PHE A 353 -15.36 6.80 -2.71
C PHE A 353 -15.24 6.29 -1.27
N ILE A 354 -16.38 6.08 -0.59
CA ILE A 354 -16.42 5.61 0.79
C ILE A 354 -17.34 4.39 0.86
N SER A 355 -16.75 3.22 1.06
CA SER A 355 -17.47 1.98 1.31
C SER A 355 -17.71 1.80 2.80
N VAL A 356 -18.94 1.48 3.20
CA VAL A 356 -19.37 1.37 4.60
C VAL A 356 -19.73 -0.08 4.90
N HIS A 357 -19.06 -0.66 5.89
CA HIS A 357 -19.13 -2.05 6.34
C HIS A 357 -19.23 -2.14 7.87
N ALA A 358 -19.57 -3.33 8.38
CA ALA A 358 -19.57 -3.64 9.80
C ALA A 358 -18.91 -5.00 10.07
N ASN A 359 -17.67 -4.95 10.54
CA ASN A 359 -16.77 -6.07 10.75
C ASN A 359 -17.38 -7.22 11.56
N ALA A 360 -16.78 -8.40 11.43
CA ALA A 360 -17.14 -9.58 12.19
C ALA A 360 -15.91 -10.30 12.73
N ALA A 361 -16.02 -10.79 13.96
CA ALA A 361 -15.00 -11.67 14.51
C ALA A 361 -15.01 -13.01 13.76
N PRO A 362 -13.83 -13.63 13.53
CA PRO A 362 -13.72 -14.87 12.75
C PRO A 362 -14.38 -16.07 13.44
N ASN A 363 -14.66 -15.98 14.75
CA ASN A 363 -15.33 -17.00 15.53
C ASN A 363 -15.92 -16.42 16.83
N LYS A 364 -16.79 -17.20 17.48
CA LYS A 364 -17.49 -16.82 18.70
C LYS A 364 -16.55 -16.52 19.88
N GLN A 365 -15.39 -17.17 19.94
CA GLN A 365 -14.39 -16.95 20.99
C GLN A 365 -13.78 -15.55 20.87
N LYS A 366 -13.48 -15.10 19.65
CA LYS A 366 -12.91 -13.76 19.38
C LYS A 366 -13.93 -12.63 19.43
N ALA A 367 -15.22 -12.95 19.32
CA ALA A 367 -16.30 -11.96 19.27
C ALA A 367 -16.36 -11.01 20.47
N LYS A 368 -15.85 -11.37 21.65
CA LYS A 368 -15.81 -10.48 22.83
C LYS A 368 -14.56 -9.61 22.92
N SER A 369 -13.57 -9.85 22.07
CA SER A 369 -12.23 -9.23 22.14
C SER A 369 -11.92 -8.35 20.94
N MET A 370 -12.66 -8.52 19.84
CA MET A 370 -12.53 -7.72 18.64
C MET A 370 -13.64 -6.68 18.63
N GLU A 371 -13.24 -5.42 18.71
CA GLU A 371 -14.14 -4.27 18.76
C GLU A 371 -13.44 -3.03 18.18
N GLY A 372 -14.22 -1.99 17.93
CA GLY A 372 -13.76 -0.68 17.52
C GLY A 372 -13.98 -0.38 16.04
N ILE A 373 -13.79 0.90 15.71
CA ILE A 373 -13.93 1.40 14.34
C ILE A 373 -12.57 1.27 13.64
N GLU A 374 -12.56 0.80 12.40
CA GLU A 374 -11.37 0.68 11.56
C GLU A 374 -11.63 1.36 10.20
N THR A 375 -10.63 2.03 9.65
CA THR A 375 -10.72 2.57 8.28
C THR A 375 -9.57 2.04 7.44
N PHE A 376 -9.90 1.46 6.30
CA PHE A 376 -8.97 0.82 5.40
C PHE A 376 -8.81 1.59 4.10
N PHE A 377 -7.60 1.55 3.56
CA PHE A 377 -7.30 2.00 2.19
C PHE A 377 -6.57 0.89 1.43
N LEU A 378 -6.67 0.95 0.11
CA LEU A 378 -6.12 -0.09 -0.76
C LEU A 378 -4.59 -0.05 -0.81
N SER A 379 -3.94 -1.14 -0.38
CA SER A 379 -2.49 -1.34 -0.52
C SER A 379 -2.14 -2.83 -0.36
N PRO A 380 -1.02 -3.33 -0.93
CA PRO A 380 -0.51 -4.68 -0.68
C PRO A 380 -0.10 -4.85 0.80
N THR A 381 -1.02 -5.27 1.65
CA THR A 381 -0.73 -5.46 3.09
C THR A 381 0.10 -6.72 3.36
N ARG A 382 0.92 -6.69 4.42
CA ARG A 382 1.56 -7.88 5.01
C ARG A 382 0.96 -8.30 6.36
N SER A 383 -0.07 -7.59 6.83
CA SER A 383 -0.72 -7.86 8.11
C SER A 383 -1.74 -9.00 7.98
N GLU A 384 -1.57 -10.06 8.77
CA GLU A 384 -2.51 -11.20 8.80
C GLU A 384 -3.93 -10.78 9.18
N ARG A 385 -4.10 -9.85 10.13
CA ARG A 385 -5.40 -9.29 10.52
C ARG A 385 -6.07 -8.57 9.35
N SER A 386 -5.32 -7.70 8.66
CA SER A 386 -5.86 -6.91 7.54
C SER A 386 -6.17 -7.81 6.34
N MET A 387 -5.36 -8.85 6.13
CA MET A 387 -5.63 -9.90 5.12
C MET A 387 -6.88 -10.70 5.48
N SER A 388 -7.09 -11.02 6.75
CA SER A 388 -8.26 -11.78 7.21
C SER A 388 -9.56 -10.99 7.01
N ALA A 389 -9.57 -9.69 7.36
CA ALA A 389 -10.70 -8.81 7.11
C ALA A 389 -10.99 -8.70 5.60
N ALA A 390 -9.96 -8.43 4.78
CA ALA A 390 -10.11 -8.40 3.33
C ALA A 390 -10.66 -9.71 2.78
N ASN A 391 -10.17 -10.86 3.24
CA ASN A 391 -10.65 -12.17 2.77
C ASN A 391 -12.11 -12.44 3.12
N LEU A 392 -12.66 -11.86 4.19
CA LEU A 392 -14.09 -11.99 4.50
C LEU A 392 -14.93 -11.17 3.53
N GLU A 393 -14.58 -9.90 3.33
CA GLU A 393 -15.32 -9.00 2.43
C GLU A 393 -15.21 -9.42 0.95
N ASN A 394 -14.04 -9.97 0.59
CA ASN A 394 -13.76 -10.42 -0.75
C ASN A 394 -14.53 -11.70 -1.15
N LYS A 395 -15.18 -12.43 -0.21
CA LYS A 395 -15.96 -13.65 -0.51
C LYS A 395 -17.28 -13.38 -1.21
N ALA A 396 -17.81 -12.16 -1.10
CA ALA A 396 -19.03 -11.76 -1.81
C ALA A 396 -18.84 -11.71 -3.34
N ASP A 397 -17.59 -11.82 -3.81
CA ASP A 397 -17.19 -11.83 -5.21
C ASP A 397 -17.09 -13.26 -5.74
N THR A 398 -18.04 -13.67 -6.58
CA THR A 398 -17.99 -14.94 -7.32
C THR A 398 -17.28 -14.81 -8.68
N ASP A 399 -16.69 -13.65 -9.02
CA ASP A 399 -16.06 -13.41 -10.33
C ASP A 399 -14.62 -13.94 -10.47
N GLU A 400 -14.33 -14.41 -11.69
CA GLU A 400 -13.22 -15.20 -12.24
C GLU A 400 -11.79 -14.66 -12.05
N MET A 401 -11.58 -13.55 -11.34
CA MET A 401 -10.25 -12.96 -11.21
C MET A 401 -9.42 -13.73 -10.18
N ASN A 402 -8.50 -14.58 -10.67
CA ASN A 402 -7.59 -15.38 -9.84
C ASN A 402 -6.77 -14.49 -8.87
N TYR A 403 -6.54 -14.98 -7.64
CA TYR A 403 -5.76 -14.35 -6.56
C TYR A 403 -4.48 -13.64 -7.04
N PHE A 404 -3.81 -14.19 -8.05
CA PHE A 404 -2.59 -13.60 -8.59
C PHE A 404 -2.80 -12.33 -9.45
N THR A 405 -3.86 -12.27 -10.27
CA THR A 405 -4.21 -11.07 -11.06
C THR A 405 -4.56 -9.92 -10.13
N LYS A 406 -5.27 -10.30 -9.06
CA LYS A 406 -5.61 -9.52 -7.88
C LYS A 406 -4.35 -8.92 -7.20
N ILE A 407 -3.35 -9.73 -6.86
CA ILE A 407 -2.06 -9.25 -6.29
C ILE A 407 -1.24 -8.42 -7.28
N SER A 408 -1.21 -8.79 -8.55
CA SER A 408 -0.48 -8.03 -9.58
C SER A 408 -1.05 -6.62 -9.73
N PHE A 409 -2.38 -6.50 -9.79
CA PHE A 409 -3.06 -5.20 -9.82
C PHE A 409 -2.74 -4.34 -8.59
N LEU A 410 -2.72 -4.94 -7.39
CA LEU A 410 -2.35 -4.25 -6.16
C LEU A 410 -0.91 -3.73 -6.18
N ASN A 411 0.01 -4.45 -6.81
CA ASN A 411 1.39 -4.00 -6.96
C ASN A 411 1.56 -2.85 -7.97
N PHE A 412 0.56 -2.59 -8.81
CA PHE A 412 0.53 -1.49 -9.78
C PHE A 412 -0.25 -0.25 -9.31
N LEU A 413 -0.70 -0.25 -8.06
CA LEU A 413 -1.45 0.88 -7.52
C LEU A 413 -0.63 2.17 -7.59
N ASN A 414 -1.28 3.22 -8.08
CA ASN A 414 -0.69 4.55 -8.15
C ASN A 414 -0.38 5.07 -6.74
N ARG A 415 0.89 5.39 -6.46
CA ARG A 415 1.38 5.89 -5.18
C ARG A 415 0.62 7.14 -4.70
N GLU A 416 0.26 8.04 -5.60
CA GLU A 416 -0.49 9.26 -5.26
C GLU A 416 -1.87 8.93 -4.73
N LYS A 417 -2.56 7.95 -5.36
CA LYS A 417 -3.88 7.50 -4.92
C LYS A 417 -3.83 6.79 -3.58
N ILE A 418 -2.79 5.97 -3.35
CA ILE A 418 -2.57 5.35 -2.03
C ILE A 418 -2.40 6.42 -0.96
N ILE A 419 -1.57 7.43 -1.21
CA ILE A 419 -1.33 8.53 -0.27
C ILE A 419 -2.63 9.29 -0.01
N ALA A 420 -3.36 9.67 -1.07
CA ALA A 420 -4.60 10.41 -0.95
C ALA A 420 -5.68 9.61 -0.19
N SER A 421 -5.79 8.30 -0.45
CA SER A 421 -6.71 7.40 0.25
C SER A 421 -6.32 7.19 1.71
N ASN A 422 -5.03 7.11 2.02
CA ASN A 422 -4.54 7.04 3.40
C ASN A 422 -4.88 8.33 4.17
N LYS A 423 -4.66 9.50 3.57
CA LYS A 423 -5.07 10.78 4.18
C LYS A 423 -6.58 10.84 4.44
N LEU A 424 -7.39 10.44 3.45
CA LEU A 424 -8.84 10.31 3.60
C LEU A 424 -9.19 9.38 4.75
N ALA A 425 -8.54 8.22 4.85
CA ALA A 425 -8.77 7.26 5.92
C ALA A 425 -8.47 7.85 7.31
N ILE A 426 -7.39 8.61 7.45
CA ILE A 426 -7.02 9.30 8.71
C ILE A 426 -8.07 10.33 9.10
N ASP A 427 -8.51 11.16 8.16
CA ASP A 427 -9.52 12.19 8.42
C ASP A 427 -10.89 11.61 8.78
N ILE A 428 -11.30 10.53 8.10
CA ILE A 428 -12.51 9.77 8.41
C ILE A 428 -12.42 9.10 9.78
N GLN A 429 -11.34 8.36 10.05
CA GLN A 429 -11.14 7.66 11.33
C GLN A 429 -11.20 8.62 12.51
N SER A 430 -10.45 9.73 12.43
CA SER A 430 -10.39 10.73 13.50
C SER A 430 -11.76 11.38 13.75
N SER A 431 -12.48 11.73 12.68
CA SER A 431 -13.78 12.40 12.78
C SER A 431 -14.89 11.46 13.29
N LEU A 432 -14.88 10.20 12.86
CA LEU A 432 -15.75 9.16 13.40
C LEU A 432 -15.58 9.02 14.92
N LEU A 433 -14.34 8.79 15.37
CA LEU A 433 -14.03 8.66 16.79
C LEU A 433 -14.40 9.92 17.57
N GLY A 434 -14.09 11.10 17.05
CA GLY A 434 -14.45 12.38 17.66
C GLY A 434 -15.96 12.59 17.80
N SER A 435 -16.77 12.04 16.88
CA SER A 435 -18.22 12.09 16.95
C SER A 435 -18.81 11.08 17.95
N VAL A 436 -18.42 9.80 17.85
CA VAL A 436 -19.02 8.73 18.66
C VAL A 436 -18.55 8.76 20.12
N ARG A 437 -17.29 9.14 20.38
CA ARG A 437 -16.71 9.19 21.74
C ARG A 437 -17.27 10.30 22.62
N LYS A 438 -18.07 11.22 22.05
CA LYS A 438 -18.84 12.20 22.83
C LYS A 438 -19.87 11.54 23.76
N LYS A 439 -20.31 10.31 23.46
CA LYS A 439 -21.32 9.59 24.26
C LYS A 439 -20.97 8.13 24.54
N TYR A 440 -20.22 7.48 23.65
CA TYR A 440 -19.98 6.04 23.72
C TYR A 440 -18.50 5.73 23.94
N SER A 441 -18.20 4.72 24.75
CA SER A 441 -16.85 4.15 24.80
C SER A 441 -16.63 3.29 23.57
N VAL A 442 -15.79 3.78 22.64
CA VAL A 442 -15.50 3.15 21.35
C VAL A 442 -14.00 3.04 21.17
N SER A 443 -13.54 1.82 20.91
CA SER A 443 -12.14 1.52 20.65
C SER A 443 -11.69 2.04 19.28
N ASP A 444 -10.45 2.52 19.21
CA ASP A 444 -9.83 2.95 17.95
C ASP A 444 -9.07 1.76 17.35
N GLY A 445 -9.61 1.18 16.28
CA GLY A 445 -8.96 0.10 15.56
C GLY A 445 -7.89 0.59 14.57
N GLY A 446 -7.83 1.90 14.33
CA GLY A 446 -6.84 2.60 13.53
C GLY A 446 -7.11 2.61 12.02
N VAL A 447 -6.21 3.29 11.31
CA VAL A 447 -6.14 3.27 9.85
C VAL A 447 -5.22 2.14 9.39
N ARG A 448 -5.66 1.35 8.40
CA ARG A 448 -4.93 0.16 7.95
C ARG A 448 -4.90 0.04 6.43
N GLU A 449 -3.85 -0.59 5.93
CA GLU A 449 -3.78 -1.02 4.53
C GLU A 449 -4.32 -2.45 4.37
N ALA A 450 -5.09 -2.67 3.31
CA ALA A 450 -5.63 -3.99 3.01
C ALA A 450 -6.02 -4.17 1.52
N PRO A 451 -5.97 -5.40 0.99
CA PRO A 451 -6.30 -5.73 -0.40
C PRO A 451 -7.82 -5.91 -0.59
N PHE A 452 -8.63 -4.91 -0.28
CA PHE A 452 -10.08 -4.96 -0.46
C PHE A 452 -10.47 -4.82 -1.93
N TRP A 453 -11.17 -5.81 -2.49
CA TRP A 453 -11.58 -5.80 -3.91
C TRP A 453 -12.60 -4.71 -4.21
N VAL A 454 -13.40 -4.29 -3.23
CA VAL A 454 -14.33 -3.16 -3.41
C VAL A 454 -13.62 -1.82 -3.61
N LEU A 455 -12.31 -1.72 -3.32
CA LEU A 455 -11.52 -0.51 -3.58
C LEU A 455 -10.74 -0.61 -4.90
N VAL A 456 -10.66 -1.81 -5.50
CA VAL A 456 -9.91 -2.04 -6.74
C VAL A 456 -10.60 -1.35 -7.92
N GLY A 457 -9.80 -0.66 -8.73
CA GLY A 457 -10.27 0.04 -9.91
C GLY A 457 -10.81 1.46 -9.66
N ALA A 458 -10.90 1.91 -8.40
CA ALA A 458 -11.29 3.28 -8.08
C ALA A 458 -10.30 4.30 -8.70
N SER A 459 -10.82 5.28 -9.45
CA SER A 459 -10.00 6.31 -10.08
C SER A 459 -9.65 7.47 -9.14
N MET A 460 -10.35 7.56 -8.00
CA MET A 460 -10.27 8.59 -6.97
C MET A 460 -9.80 8.02 -5.62
N PRO A 461 -9.51 8.85 -4.60
CA PRO A 461 -9.26 8.37 -3.24
C PRO A 461 -10.43 7.53 -2.71
N ALA A 462 -10.12 6.36 -2.19
CA ALA A 462 -11.10 5.34 -1.84
C ALA A 462 -10.78 4.67 -0.51
N VAL A 463 -11.79 4.56 0.36
CA VAL A 463 -11.67 3.91 1.68
C VAL A 463 -12.81 2.93 1.94
N LEU A 464 -12.55 1.92 2.77
CA LEU A 464 -13.54 1.07 3.39
C LEU A 464 -13.58 1.35 4.88
N VAL A 465 -14.76 1.61 5.44
CA VAL A 465 -14.95 1.96 6.85
C VAL A 465 -15.69 0.81 7.52
N GLU A 466 -15.06 0.23 8.54
CA GLU A 466 -15.69 -0.71 9.47
C GLU A 466 -16.21 0.07 10.68
N ILE A 467 -17.53 0.19 10.79
CA ILE A 467 -18.18 1.05 11.80
C ILE A 467 -18.24 0.44 13.21
N GLY A 468 -17.70 -0.77 13.39
CA GLY A 468 -17.74 -1.57 14.60
C GLY A 468 -17.97 -3.05 14.28
N TYR A 469 -17.83 -3.91 15.29
CA TYR A 469 -17.97 -5.36 15.09
C TYR A 469 -19.42 -5.83 15.33
N ILE A 470 -20.14 -6.22 14.28
CA ILE A 470 -21.55 -6.67 14.37
C ILE A 470 -21.72 -7.92 15.25
N THR A 471 -20.68 -8.75 15.33
CA THR A 471 -20.66 -9.94 16.18
C THR A 471 -20.35 -9.65 17.65
N HIS A 472 -19.83 -8.46 17.97
CA HIS A 472 -19.46 -8.11 19.33
C HIS A 472 -20.72 -7.87 20.17
N PRO A 473 -20.83 -8.44 21.39
CA PRO A 473 -22.06 -8.38 22.18
C PRO A 473 -22.50 -6.96 22.54
N THR A 474 -21.54 -6.04 22.67
CA THR A 474 -21.82 -4.63 22.97
C THR A 474 -21.87 -3.76 21.72
N GLU A 475 -21.08 -4.06 20.68
CA GLU A 475 -21.07 -3.21 19.48
C GLU A 475 -22.20 -3.55 18.52
N GLY A 476 -22.55 -4.83 18.33
CA GLY A 476 -23.64 -5.25 17.44
C GLY A 476 -24.96 -4.51 17.68
N PRO A 477 -25.52 -4.54 18.91
CA PRO A 477 -26.71 -3.76 19.23
C PRO A 477 -26.51 -2.24 19.11
N ARG A 478 -25.28 -1.75 19.39
CA ARG A 478 -24.94 -0.34 19.33
C ARG A 478 -24.91 0.19 17.90
N ILE A 479 -24.27 -0.52 16.97
CA ILE A 479 -24.20 -0.09 15.56
C ILE A 479 -25.58 -0.14 14.88
N ALA A 480 -26.53 -0.90 15.43
CA ALA A 480 -27.92 -0.94 14.99
C ALA A 480 -28.82 0.15 15.63
N ASN A 481 -28.32 0.88 16.65
CA ASN A 481 -29.08 1.91 17.35
C ASN A 481 -29.09 3.23 16.56
N ASP A 482 -30.27 3.84 16.40
CA ASP A 482 -30.43 5.03 15.55
C ASP A 482 -29.65 6.26 16.02
N GLU A 483 -29.46 6.44 17.33
CA GLU A 483 -28.63 7.54 17.85
C GLU A 483 -27.15 7.32 17.51
N TYR A 484 -26.65 6.09 17.66
CA TYR A 484 -25.28 5.75 17.29
C TYR A 484 -25.06 5.88 15.77
N ILE A 485 -26.01 5.40 14.95
CA ILE A 485 -26.02 5.60 13.49
C ILE A 485 -25.95 7.08 13.14
N SER A 486 -26.66 7.94 13.86
CA SER A 486 -26.60 9.39 13.67
C SER A 486 -25.21 9.95 13.92
N LYS A 487 -24.53 9.50 14.98
CA LYS A 487 -23.16 9.94 15.29
C LYS A 487 -22.14 9.40 14.28
N LEU A 488 -22.28 8.15 13.83
CA LEU A 488 -21.47 7.59 12.75
C LEU A 488 -21.62 8.43 11.47
N ALA A 489 -22.86 8.73 11.08
CA ALA A 489 -23.14 9.52 9.89
C ALA A 489 -22.56 10.94 9.95
N THR A 490 -22.71 11.62 11.09
CA THR A 490 -22.07 12.92 11.32
C THR A 490 -20.54 12.81 11.25
N GLY A 491 -19.95 11.79 11.89
CA GLY A 491 -18.51 11.59 11.89
C GLY A 491 -17.92 11.31 10.49
N LEU A 492 -18.63 10.54 9.66
CA LEU A 492 -18.28 10.34 8.25
C LEU A 492 -18.34 11.65 7.47
N ALA A 493 -19.41 12.43 7.62
CA ALA A 493 -19.56 13.71 6.93
C ALA A 493 -18.50 14.73 7.37
N ASP A 494 -18.18 14.78 8.66
CA ASP A 494 -17.11 15.61 9.23
C ASP A 494 -15.73 15.21 8.70
N GLY A 495 -15.49 13.91 8.51
CA GLY A 495 -14.25 13.42 7.91
C GLY A 495 -14.09 13.80 6.45
N VAL A 496 -15.18 13.83 5.67
CA VAL A 496 -15.17 14.35 4.29
C VAL A 496 -14.81 15.83 4.26
N ASP A 497 -15.45 16.64 5.11
CA ASP A 497 -15.10 18.07 5.24
C ASP A 497 -13.63 18.25 5.65
N SER A 498 -13.17 17.52 6.66
CA SER A 498 -11.79 17.56 7.15
C SER A 498 -10.79 17.24 6.04
N TYR A 499 -11.06 16.20 5.25
CA TYR A 499 -10.20 15.82 4.14
C TYR A 499 -10.04 16.96 3.12
N PHE A 500 -11.16 17.55 2.68
CA PHE A 500 -11.13 18.64 1.71
C PHE A 500 -10.62 19.97 2.29
N ILE A 501 -10.67 20.19 3.60
CA ILE A 501 -10.05 21.36 4.22
C ILE A 501 -8.51 21.21 4.14
N LYS A 502 -7.99 20.04 4.51
CA LYS A 502 -6.56 19.80 4.67
C LYS A 502 -5.81 19.48 3.38
N ASN A 503 -6.51 19.10 2.31
CA ASN A 503 -5.92 18.58 1.08
C ASN A 503 -6.39 19.32 -0.18
N ARG A 504 -6.56 20.64 -0.08
CA ARG A 504 -6.91 21.50 -1.23
C ARG A 504 -5.79 21.65 -2.24
#